data_AF-A0A928XB55-F1
#
_entry.id   AF-A0A928XB55-F1
#
_cell.length_a   1.000
_cell.length_b   1.000
_cell.length_c   1.000
_cell.angle_alpha   90.00
_cell.angle_beta   90.00
_cell.angle_gamma   90.00
#
_symmetry.space_group_name_H-M   'P 1'
#
loop_
_entity.id
_entity.type
_entity.pdbx_description
1 polymer ?
#
loop_
_entity_poly.entity_id
_entity_poly.type
_entity_poly.pdbx_seq_one_letter_code
_entity_poly.pdbx_strand_id
1 'polypeptide(L)'
;MPTLPFQDRIGELGHASTAELLEMIEQALSSPATAFESRASAKHFKLLLDALHAKLRRHHAVGMLSAEPGAGAQTSLTDADPRAGRLNEEHTTLLGMLGRLCEQCYAVSGLSPDEQELFVLRCRELLAVFRRHKCEEDLLYYQNIWREVGGEGG
;
A
#
# COMPACT_ATOMS: atom_id res chain seq x y z
N MET A 1 -21.63 -20.49 -5.97
CA MET A 1 -20.23 -20.07 -6.20
C MET A 1 -19.81 -19.22 -5.02
N PRO A 2 -18.66 -19.46 -4.39
CA PRO A 2 -18.16 -18.58 -3.34
C PRO A 2 -17.86 -17.20 -3.95
N THR A 3 -18.43 -16.15 -3.35
CA THR A 3 -18.18 -14.76 -3.72
C THR A 3 -17.00 -14.22 -2.92
N LEU A 4 -16.27 -13.26 -3.49
CA LEU A 4 -15.18 -12.61 -2.76
C LEU A 4 -15.76 -11.81 -1.57
N PRO A 5 -15.11 -11.81 -0.40
CA PRO A 5 -15.67 -11.23 0.83
C PRO A 5 -15.87 -9.69 0.76
N PHE A 6 -15.32 -9.03 -0.26
CA PHE A 6 -15.38 -7.59 -0.47
C PHE A 6 -16.13 -7.18 -1.74
N GLN A 7 -16.77 -8.13 -2.43
CA GLN A 7 -17.39 -7.91 -3.74
C GLN A 7 -18.52 -6.87 -3.70
N ASP A 8 -19.20 -6.74 -2.56
CA ASP A 8 -20.26 -5.75 -2.36
C ASP A 8 -19.74 -4.34 -1.99
N ARG A 9 -18.45 -4.21 -1.66
CA ARG A 9 -17.82 -2.97 -1.17
C ARG A 9 -17.10 -2.17 -2.25
N ILE A 10 -17.23 -2.57 -3.52
CA ILE A 10 -16.50 -1.95 -4.65
C ILE A 10 -16.81 -0.45 -4.78
N GLY A 11 -18.04 -0.03 -4.52
CA GLY A 11 -18.43 1.39 -4.56
C GLY A 11 -17.76 2.26 -3.48
N GLU A 12 -17.20 1.65 -2.44
CA GLU A 12 -16.65 2.35 -1.26
C GLU A 12 -15.12 2.46 -1.31
N LEU A 13 -14.46 1.82 -2.29
CA LEU A 13 -12.99 1.71 -2.34
C LEU A 13 -12.27 3.06 -2.39
N GLY A 14 -12.89 4.10 -2.96
CA GLY A 14 -12.32 5.45 -2.95
C GLY A 14 -12.17 6.04 -1.54
N HIS A 15 -13.09 5.68 -0.64
CA HIS A 15 -13.13 6.17 0.74
C HIS A 15 -12.39 5.26 1.72
N ALA A 16 -12.24 3.97 1.41
CA ALA A 16 -11.53 3.01 2.24
C ALA A 16 -10.12 3.51 2.63
N SER A 17 -9.74 3.41 3.88
CA SER A 17 -8.38 3.71 4.35
C SER A 17 -7.36 2.76 3.74
N THR A 18 -6.08 3.13 3.78
CA THR A 18 -4.98 2.24 3.38
C THR A 18 -5.00 0.93 4.16
N ALA A 19 -5.32 0.98 5.46
CA ALA A 19 -5.40 -0.21 6.31
C ALA A 19 -6.51 -1.18 5.85
N GLU A 20 -7.70 -0.64 5.56
CA GLU A 20 -8.83 -1.43 5.05
C GLU A 20 -8.52 -2.06 3.70
N LEU A 21 -7.84 -1.34 2.80
CA LEU A 21 -7.41 -1.88 1.51
C LEU A 21 -6.41 -3.03 1.67
N LEU A 22 -5.41 -2.89 2.56
CA LEU A 22 -4.45 -3.96 2.84
C LEU A 22 -5.13 -5.20 3.41
N GLU A 23 -6.11 -5.02 4.32
CA GLU A 23 -6.89 -6.12 4.89
C GLU A 23 -7.73 -6.83 3.83
N MET A 24 -8.44 -6.09 2.98
CA MET A 24 -9.22 -6.67 1.86
C MET A 24 -8.33 -7.46 0.89
N ILE A 25 -7.14 -6.95 0.58
CA ILE A 25 -6.16 -7.66 -0.26
C ILE A 25 -5.69 -8.94 0.45
N GLU A 26 -5.34 -8.89 1.73
CA GLU A 26 -4.90 -10.07 2.49
C GLU A 26 -6.01 -11.14 2.56
N GLN A 27 -7.26 -10.73 2.79
CA GLN A 27 -8.42 -11.63 2.76
C GLN A 27 -8.58 -12.28 1.39
N ALA A 28 -8.42 -11.54 0.28
CA ALA A 28 -8.46 -12.10 -1.06
C ALA A 28 -7.34 -13.16 -1.27
N LEU A 29 -6.14 -12.87 -0.78
CA LEU A 29 -4.97 -13.75 -0.89
C LEU A 29 -4.99 -14.96 0.07
N SER A 30 -5.93 -14.99 1.02
CA SER A 30 -6.16 -16.14 1.90
C SER A 30 -6.84 -17.31 1.16
N SER A 31 -7.53 -17.02 0.06
CA SER A 31 -8.13 -18.01 -0.85
C SER A 31 -7.80 -17.70 -2.32
N PRO A 32 -6.54 -17.94 -2.75
CA PRO A 32 -6.08 -17.58 -4.11
C PRO A 32 -6.88 -18.25 -5.22
N ALA A 33 -7.29 -19.50 -5.00
CA ALA A 33 -8.12 -20.26 -5.93
C ALA A 33 -9.42 -19.52 -6.27
N THR A 34 -10.00 -18.80 -5.29
CA THR A 34 -11.22 -17.99 -5.47
C THR A 34 -10.91 -16.61 -6.09
N ALA A 35 -9.82 -15.98 -5.65
CA ALA A 35 -9.41 -14.65 -6.12
C ALA A 35 -9.09 -14.60 -7.62
N PHE A 36 -8.61 -15.71 -8.18
CA PHE A 36 -8.20 -15.79 -9.59
C PHE A 36 -8.95 -16.84 -10.41
N GLU A 37 -10.02 -17.44 -9.85
CA GLU A 37 -10.88 -18.43 -10.54
C GLU A 37 -11.43 -17.92 -11.88
N SER A 38 -11.70 -16.62 -11.96
CA SER A 38 -12.36 -16.01 -13.10
C SER A 38 -11.77 -14.64 -13.41
N ARG A 39 -11.98 -14.18 -14.64
CA ARG A 39 -11.64 -12.81 -15.03
C ARG A 39 -12.40 -11.76 -14.21
N ALA A 40 -13.59 -12.10 -13.71
CA ALA A 40 -14.38 -11.20 -12.86
C ALA A 40 -13.76 -11.05 -11.46
N SER A 41 -13.35 -12.15 -10.82
CA SER A 41 -12.66 -12.10 -9.53
C SER A 41 -11.29 -11.42 -9.64
N ALA A 42 -10.53 -11.69 -10.71
CA ALA A 42 -9.30 -10.99 -11.01
C ALA A 42 -9.52 -9.47 -11.23
N LYS A 43 -10.63 -9.08 -11.88
CA LYS A 43 -11.01 -7.66 -12.02
C LYS A 43 -11.26 -7.01 -10.66
N HIS A 44 -11.95 -7.68 -9.75
CA HIS A 44 -12.20 -7.14 -8.41
C HIS A 44 -10.91 -7.00 -7.61
N PHE A 45 -10.01 -7.98 -7.69
CA PHE A 45 -8.70 -7.88 -7.06
C PHE A 45 -7.88 -6.72 -7.64
N LYS A 46 -7.92 -6.51 -8.95
CA LYS A 46 -7.28 -5.34 -9.58
C LYS A 46 -7.81 -4.01 -9.04
N LEU A 47 -9.12 -3.88 -8.84
CA LEU A 47 -9.71 -2.65 -8.28
C LEU A 47 -9.16 -2.33 -6.88
N LEU A 48 -8.90 -3.36 -6.05
CA LEU A 48 -8.25 -3.17 -4.76
C LEU A 48 -6.80 -2.67 -4.92
N LEU A 49 -6.04 -3.28 -5.83
CA LEU A 49 -4.66 -2.85 -6.11
C LEU A 49 -4.61 -1.42 -6.66
N ASP A 50 -5.50 -1.06 -7.59
CA ASP A 50 -5.61 0.27 -8.17
C ASP A 50 -5.95 1.32 -7.10
N ALA A 51 -6.88 1.01 -6.19
CA ALA A 51 -7.27 1.89 -5.09
C ALA A 51 -6.09 2.10 -4.12
N LEU A 52 -5.36 1.03 -3.78
CA LEU A 52 -4.16 1.12 -2.93
C LEU A 52 -3.06 1.94 -3.62
N HIS A 53 -2.84 1.70 -4.91
CA HIS A 53 -1.87 2.44 -5.73
C HIS A 53 -2.19 3.93 -5.79
N ALA A 54 -3.45 4.30 -6.02
CA ALA A 54 -3.88 5.70 -6.03
C ALA A 54 -3.65 6.38 -4.68
N LYS A 55 -3.92 5.69 -3.56
CA LYS A 55 -3.67 6.23 -2.22
C LYS A 55 -2.20 6.40 -1.91
N LEU A 56 -1.38 5.41 -2.22
CA LEU A 56 0.06 5.50 -2.02
C LEU A 56 0.67 6.63 -2.87
N ARG A 57 0.22 6.78 -4.11
CA ARG A 57 0.67 7.87 -5.00
C ARG A 57 0.30 9.24 -4.44
N ARG A 58 -0.92 9.40 -3.92
CA ARG A 58 -1.35 10.65 -3.28
C ARG A 58 -0.55 10.95 -2.02
N HIS A 59 -0.35 9.94 -1.16
CA HIS A 59 0.44 10.05 0.06
C HIS A 59 1.88 10.49 -0.24
N HIS A 60 2.55 9.80 -1.18
CA HIS A 60 3.90 10.14 -1.60
C HIS A 60 3.99 11.55 -2.23
N ALA A 61 3.03 11.92 -3.09
CA ALA A 61 2.99 13.26 -3.69
C ALA A 61 2.82 14.37 -2.65
N VAL A 62 1.99 14.16 -1.61
CA VAL A 62 1.86 15.09 -0.49
C VAL A 62 3.17 15.21 0.27
N GLY A 63 3.84 14.08 0.55
CA GLY A 63 5.16 14.09 1.19
C GLY A 63 6.20 14.89 0.39
N MET A 64 6.22 14.72 -0.94
CA MET A 64 7.15 15.44 -1.82
C MET A 64 6.87 16.94 -1.90
N LEU A 65 5.61 17.35 -1.98
CA LEU A 65 5.24 18.78 -2.04
C LEU A 65 5.49 19.49 -0.70
N SER A 66 5.31 18.80 0.42
CA SER A 66 5.58 19.35 1.76
C SER A 66 7.07 19.47 2.06
N ALA A 67 7.94 18.75 1.34
CA ALA A 67 9.40 18.86 1.44
C ALA A 67 9.98 20.03 0.61
N GLU A 68 9.17 20.77 -0.16
CA GLU A 68 9.65 21.92 -0.93
C GLU A 68 9.96 23.13 -0.02
N PRO A 69 11.13 23.78 -0.19
CA PRO A 69 11.48 24.97 0.58
C PRO A 69 10.45 26.10 0.37
N GLY A 70 9.64 26.39 1.38
CA GLY A 70 8.62 27.46 1.35
C GLY A 70 7.17 26.99 1.43
N ALA A 71 6.91 25.68 1.37
CA ALA A 71 5.61 25.13 1.74
C ALA A 71 5.48 25.16 3.27
N GLY A 72 4.41 25.78 3.79
CA GLY A 72 4.20 25.93 5.23
C GLY A 72 4.33 24.60 5.98
N ALA A 73 5.05 24.63 7.10
CA ALA A 73 5.40 23.47 7.91
C ALA A 73 4.16 22.67 8.36
N GLN A 74 3.78 21.66 7.59
CA GLN A 74 3.37 20.41 8.22
C GLN A 74 4.62 19.79 8.82
N THR A 75 4.47 19.10 9.94
CA THR A 75 5.49 18.29 10.64
C THR A 75 6.12 17.29 9.67
N SER A 76 6.99 17.80 8.81
CA SER A 76 7.78 17.01 7.89
C SER A 76 8.62 16.13 8.79
N LEU A 77 8.65 14.84 8.47
CA LEU A 77 9.72 13.96 8.91
C LEU A 77 11.00 14.72 8.59
N THR A 78 11.60 15.34 9.61
CA THR A 78 12.63 16.35 9.38
C THR A 78 13.74 15.68 8.58
N ASP A 79 14.20 16.32 7.50
CA ASP A 79 15.31 15.86 6.65
C ASP A 79 16.61 15.59 7.45
N ALA A 80 16.61 15.89 8.75
CA ALA A 80 17.65 15.55 9.70
C ALA A 80 17.74 14.05 10.04
N ASP A 81 16.66 13.26 9.85
CA ASP A 81 16.73 11.80 10.09
C ASP A 81 17.15 11.05 8.81
N PRO A 82 18.29 10.34 8.79
CA PRO A 82 18.75 9.61 7.61
C PRO A 82 17.78 8.51 7.16
N ARG A 83 16.83 8.10 8.02
CA ARG A 83 15.77 7.15 7.65
C ARG A 83 14.71 7.77 6.74
N ALA A 84 14.52 9.10 6.78
CA ALA A 84 13.50 9.79 5.97
C ALA A 84 13.80 9.67 4.46
N GLY A 85 15.05 9.89 4.05
CA GLY A 85 15.48 9.73 2.67
C GLY A 85 15.26 8.30 2.14
N ARG A 86 15.66 7.29 2.92
CA ARG A 86 15.43 5.88 2.60
C ARG A 86 13.93 5.56 2.47
N LEU A 87 13.09 6.03 3.40
CA LEU A 87 11.64 5.82 3.32
C LEU A 87 11.05 6.48 2.07
N ASN A 88 11.58 7.62 1.63
CA ASN A 88 11.13 8.24 0.39
C ASN A 88 11.49 7.39 -0.85
N GLU A 89 12.67 6.78 -0.88
CA GLU A 89 13.05 5.83 -1.93
C GLU A 89 12.18 4.55 -1.92
N GLU A 90 11.81 4.08 -0.73
CA GLU A 90 10.91 2.94 -0.55
C GLU A 90 9.51 3.20 -1.13
N HIS A 91 9.00 4.43 -1.06
CA HIS A 91 7.74 4.79 -1.73
C HIS A 91 7.79 4.54 -3.24
N THR A 92 8.87 4.95 -3.89
CA THR A 92 9.06 4.72 -5.34
C THR A 92 9.10 3.23 -5.64
N THR A 93 9.77 2.46 -4.79
CA THR A 93 9.83 1.00 -4.92
C THR A 93 8.45 0.35 -4.77
N LEU A 94 7.68 0.74 -3.74
CA LEU A 94 6.32 0.26 -3.50
C LEU A 94 5.37 0.62 -4.65
N LEU A 95 5.44 1.85 -5.17
CA LEU A 95 4.69 2.28 -6.35
C LEU A 95 5.03 1.43 -7.57
N GLY A 96 6.32 1.14 -7.79
CA GLY A 96 6.76 0.27 -8.88
C GLY A 96 6.27 -1.18 -8.74
N MET A 97 6.28 -1.73 -7.52
CA MET A 97 5.73 -3.06 -7.23
C MET A 97 4.21 -3.10 -7.50
N LEU A 98 3.46 -2.11 -6.99
CA LEU A 98 2.03 -1.99 -7.21
C LEU A 98 1.68 -1.84 -8.69
N GLY A 99 2.40 -1.00 -9.42
CA GLY A 99 2.20 -0.80 -10.87
C GLY A 99 2.31 -2.12 -11.64
N ARG A 100 3.38 -2.89 -11.41
CA ARG A 100 3.56 -4.20 -12.05
C ARG A 100 2.46 -5.19 -11.71
N LEU A 101 2.03 -5.25 -10.45
CA LEU A 101 0.94 -6.13 -10.02
C LEU A 101 -0.39 -5.73 -10.66
N CYS A 102 -0.67 -4.43 -10.77
CA CYS A 102 -1.86 -3.91 -11.44
C CYS A 102 -1.90 -4.31 -12.93
N GLU A 103 -0.77 -4.22 -13.63
CA GLU A 103 -0.64 -4.61 -15.04
C GLU A 103 -0.85 -6.11 -15.24
N GLN A 104 -0.28 -6.93 -14.36
CA GLN A 104 -0.32 -8.39 -14.47
C GLN A 104 -1.67 -8.99 -14.04
N CYS A 105 -2.41 -8.31 -13.16
CA CYS A 105 -3.58 -8.85 -12.47
C CYS A 105 -4.64 -9.48 -13.41
N TYR A 106 -4.88 -8.93 -14.60
CA TYR A 106 -5.84 -9.51 -15.54
C TYR A 106 -5.36 -10.79 -16.22
N ALA A 107 -4.05 -10.93 -16.41
CA ALA A 107 -3.48 -12.10 -17.05
C ALA A 107 -3.55 -13.32 -16.12
N VAL A 108 -3.51 -13.09 -14.80
CA VAL A 108 -3.42 -14.14 -13.76
C VAL A 108 -4.50 -15.21 -13.89
N SER A 109 -5.75 -14.86 -14.19
CA SER A 109 -6.84 -15.85 -14.30
C SER A 109 -6.68 -16.85 -15.47
N GLY A 110 -5.76 -16.58 -16.39
CA GLY A 110 -5.44 -17.48 -17.51
C GLY A 110 -4.10 -18.22 -17.37
N LEU A 111 -3.38 -18.00 -16.27
CA LEU A 111 -2.08 -18.61 -16.02
C LEU A 111 -2.22 -19.99 -15.37
N SER A 112 -1.14 -20.77 -15.43
CA SER A 112 -1.03 -22.03 -14.70
C SER A 112 -1.10 -21.82 -13.17
N PRO A 113 -1.47 -22.84 -12.38
CA PRO A 113 -1.51 -22.73 -10.92
C PRO A 113 -0.22 -22.22 -10.29
N ASP A 114 0.95 -22.68 -10.78
CA ASP A 114 2.26 -22.26 -10.27
C ASP A 114 2.53 -20.77 -10.54
N GLU A 115 2.13 -20.26 -11.70
CA GLU A 115 2.24 -18.84 -12.06
C GLU A 115 1.26 -17.98 -11.25
N GLN A 116 0.06 -18.48 -10.96
CA GLN A 116 -0.88 -17.82 -10.05
C GLN A 116 -0.31 -17.75 -8.62
N GLU A 117 0.33 -18.83 -8.16
CA GLU A 117 1.01 -18.85 -6.86
C GLU A 117 2.18 -17.84 -6.82
N LEU A 118 2.96 -17.74 -7.90
CA LEU A 118 4.02 -16.72 -7.99
C LEU A 118 3.44 -15.31 -7.88
N PHE A 119 2.32 -15.01 -8.56
CA PHE A 119 1.66 -13.72 -8.44
C PHE A 119 1.19 -13.43 -7.00
N VAL A 120 0.61 -14.43 -6.33
CA VAL A 120 0.21 -14.35 -4.91
C VAL A 120 1.40 -14.06 -4.02
N LEU A 121 2.54 -14.72 -4.24
CA LEU A 121 3.77 -14.49 -3.49
C LEU A 121 4.25 -13.04 -3.67
N ARG A 122 4.19 -12.49 -4.88
CA ARG A 122 4.53 -11.07 -5.12
C ARG A 122 3.57 -10.10 -4.44
N CYS A 123 2.28 -10.43 -4.38
CA CYS A 123 1.32 -9.63 -3.62
C CYS A 123 1.63 -9.68 -2.11
N ARG A 124 1.99 -10.85 -1.57
CA ARG A 124 2.39 -10.99 -0.16
C ARG A 124 3.69 -10.26 0.16
N GLU A 125 4.66 -10.30 -0.74
CA GLU A 125 5.90 -9.53 -0.66
C GLU A 125 5.58 -8.02 -0.58
N LEU A 126 4.72 -7.50 -1.47
CA LEU A 126 4.25 -6.12 -1.41
C LEU A 126 3.63 -5.79 -0.04
N LEU A 127 2.71 -6.63 0.47
CA LEU A 127 2.05 -6.39 1.76
C LEU A 127 3.07 -6.33 2.91
N ALA A 128 4.06 -7.22 2.91
CA ALA A 128 5.11 -7.24 3.92
C ALA A 128 5.97 -5.97 3.88
N VAL A 129 6.42 -5.56 2.69
CA VAL A 129 7.21 -4.33 2.51
C VAL A 129 6.38 -3.11 2.93
N PHE A 130 5.10 -3.04 2.55
CA PHE A 130 4.21 -1.95 2.91
C PHE A 130 4.02 -1.84 4.42
N ARG A 131 3.77 -2.97 5.11
CA ARG A 131 3.62 -2.99 6.57
C ARG A 131 4.87 -2.51 7.29
N ARG A 132 6.05 -2.99 6.86
CA ARG A 132 7.32 -2.53 7.41
C ARG A 132 7.48 -1.03 7.21
N HIS A 133 7.27 -0.56 5.98
CA HIS A 133 7.37 0.85 5.62
C HIS A 133 6.49 1.74 6.51
N LYS A 134 5.21 1.38 6.63
CA LYS A 134 4.25 2.13 7.46
C LYS A 134 4.64 2.15 8.95
N CYS A 135 5.08 1.01 9.50
CA CYS A 135 5.55 0.96 10.89
C CYS A 135 6.75 1.89 11.13
N GLU A 136 7.65 2.01 10.15
CA GLU A 136 8.80 2.91 10.22
C GLU A 136 8.39 4.38 10.08
N GLU A 137 7.45 4.72 9.19
CA GLU A 137 6.86 6.05 9.11
C GLU A 137 6.18 6.45 10.43
N ASP A 138 5.33 5.57 10.98
CA ASP A 138 4.62 5.79 12.25
C ASP A 138 5.62 6.01 13.39
N LEU A 139 6.68 5.19 13.47
CA LEU A 139 7.73 5.33 14.48
C LEU A 139 8.39 6.72 14.41
N LEU A 140 8.77 7.17 13.22
CA LEU A 140 9.40 8.48 13.05
C LEU A 140 8.44 9.63 13.38
N TYR A 141 7.17 9.50 12.97
CA TYR A 141 6.13 10.47 13.28
C TYR A 141 5.97 10.66 14.78
N TYR A 142 5.81 9.56 15.54
CA TYR A 142 5.70 9.62 17.00
C TYR A 142 6.99 10.12 17.68
N GLN A 143 8.17 9.79 17.15
CA GLN A 143 9.43 10.32 17.64
C GLN A 143 9.53 11.85 17.47
N ASN A 144 9.05 12.38 16.35
CA ASN A 144 9.02 13.82 16.11
C ASN A 144 8.01 14.53 17.01
N ILE A 145 6.78 14.00 17.13
CA ILE A 145 5.79 14.56 18.07
C ILE A 145 6.38 14.61 19.47
N TRP A 146 6.98 13.53 19.95
CA TRP A 146 7.56 13.47 21.29
C TRP A 146 8.61 14.56 21.55
N ARG A 147 9.44 14.87 20.55
CA ARG A 147 10.41 15.97 20.63
C ARG A 147 9.72 17.34 20.68
N GLU A 148 8.69 17.54 19.87
CA GLU A 148 7.96 18.81 19.78
C GLU A 148 7.15 19.15 21.05
N VAL A 149 6.52 18.16 21.68
CA VAL A 149 5.73 18.38 22.92
C VAL A 149 6.57 18.45 24.20
N GLY A 150 7.90 18.46 24.11
CA GLY A 150 8.77 18.65 25.27
C GLY A 150 9.01 17.37 26.07
N GLY A 151 9.40 16.29 25.39
CA GLY A 151 10.01 15.12 26.04
C GLY A 151 11.36 15.42 26.74
N GLU A 152 11.87 16.64 26.65
CA GLU A 152 12.94 17.19 27.48
C GLU A 152 12.38 17.74 28.81
N GLY A 153 11.61 16.92 29.51
CA GLY A 153 11.35 17.09 30.93
C GLY A 153 12.40 16.31 31.71
N GLY A 154 13.45 16.99 32.14
CA GLY A 154 14.28 16.54 33.27
C GLY A 154 13.52 16.59 34.59
#